data_AF-A0A2N0VHV1-F1
#
_entry.id   AF-A0A2N0VHV1-F1
#
_cell.length_a   1.000
_cell.length_b   1.000
_cell.length_c   1.000
_cell.angle_alpha   90.00
_cell.angle_beta   90.00
_cell.angle_gamma   90.00
#
_symmetry.space_group_name_H-M   'P 1'
#
loop_
_entity.id
_entity.type
_entity.pdbx_description
1 polymer ?
#
loop_
_entity_poly.entity_id
_entity_poly.type
_entity_poly.pdbx_seq_one_letter_code
_entity_poly.pdbx_strand_id
1 'polypeptide(L)'
;MKSRNRLTIDELVQLEVFTMKEAQVYVEELTGMKKSMFYDCVRPLLKPKPIARNFRTQRPGHLVVKKSDVDWIIAQMKSKVLE
;
A
#
# COMPACT_ATOMS: atom_id res chain seq x y z
N MET A 1 9.26 -0.81 25.90
CA MET A 1 9.10 -0.19 24.56
C MET A 1 8.07 -1.00 23.76
N LYS A 2 6.79 -0.60 23.76
CA LYS A 2 5.78 -1.22 22.88
C LYS A 2 5.97 -0.66 21.48
N SER A 3 6.48 -1.50 20.58
CA SER A 3 6.73 -1.15 19.18
C SER A 3 5.45 -0.77 18.47
N ARG A 4 5.46 0.41 17.83
CA ARG A 4 4.59 0.93 16.76
C ARG A 4 3.34 0.09 16.50
N ASN A 5 2.15 0.61 16.87
CA ASN A 5 0.85 0.14 16.40
C ASN A 5 0.92 -0.11 14.88
N ARG A 6 1.16 -1.36 14.49
CA ARG A 6 0.89 -1.83 13.13
C ARG A 6 -0.58 -2.21 13.20
N LEU A 7 -1.40 -1.57 12.37
CA LEU A 7 -2.77 -1.99 12.19
C LEU A 7 -2.78 -3.49 11.85
N THR A 8 -3.72 -4.23 12.44
CA THR A 8 -3.95 -5.62 12.05
C THR A 8 -4.50 -5.67 10.63
N ILE A 9 -4.44 -6.85 9.99
CA ILE A 9 -5.03 -6.99 8.64
C ILE A 9 -6.53 -6.68 8.63
N ASP A 10 -7.24 -7.06 9.70
CA ASP A 10 -8.67 -6.80 9.86
C ASP A 10 -8.96 -5.30 9.93
N GLU A 11 -8.11 -4.53 10.61
CA GLU A 11 -8.21 -3.07 10.66
C GLU A 11 -7.91 -2.44 9.29
N LEU A 12 -6.97 -2.99 8.52
CA LEU A 12 -6.66 -2.51 7.17
C LEU A 12 -7.81 -2.76 6.18
N VAL A 13 -8.53 -3.88 6.30
CA VAL A 13 -9.65 -4.19 5.40
C VAL A 13 -10.77 -3.15 5.49
N GLN A 14 -10.93 -2.51 6.66
CA GLN A 14 -11.97 -1.49 6.89
C GLN A 14 -11.60 -0.10 6.35
N LEU A 15 -10.36 0.12 5.89
CA LEU A 15 -9.93 1.42 5.38
C LEU A 15 -10.28 1.59 3.89
N GLU A 16 -10.73 2.78 3.51
CA GLU A 16 -10.91 3.13 2.10
C GLU A 16 -9.61 3.63 1.43
N VAL A 17 -8.68 4.13 2.25
CA VAL A 17 -7.44 4.78 1.82
C VAL A 17 -6.27 4.25 2.64
N PHE A 18 -5.18 3.92 1.96
CA PHE A 18 -3.94 3.44 2.56
C PHE A 18 -2.81 4.43 2.40
N THR A 19 -2.05 4.63 3.46
CA THR A 19 -0.67 5.10 3.33
C THR A 19 0.15 4.10 2.51
N MET A 20 1.26 4.53 1.92
CA MET A 20 2.14 3.62 1.18
C MET A 20 2.66 2.45 2.03
N LYS A 21 2.79 2.63 3.35
CA LYS A 21 3.24 1.57 4.26
C LYS A 21 2.13 0.56 4.54
N GLU A 22 0.89 1.03 4.71
CA GLU A 22 -0.28 0.16 4.88
C GLU A 22 -0.56 -0.63 3.60
N ALA A 23 -0.48 0.01 2.43
CA ALA A 23 -0.61 -0.68 1.15
C ALA A 23 0.46 -1.78 0.98
N GLN A 24 1.70 -1.52 1.39
CA GLN A 24 2.76 -2.54 1.39
C GLN A 24 2.38 -3.74 2.27
N VAL A 25 1.99 -3.51 3.53
CA VAL A 25 1.62 -4.60 4.45
C VAL A 25 0.41 -5.37 3.90
N TYR A 26 -0.61 -4.66 3.43
CA TYR A 26 -1.83 -5.26 2.88
C TYR A 26 -1.54 -6.21 1.71
N VAL A 27 -0.67 -5.79 0.78
CA VAL A 27 -0.26 -6.63 -0.36
C VAL A 27 0.57 -7.82 0.10
N GLU A 28 1.53 -7.62 1.02
CA GLU A 28 2.35 -8.71 1.57
C GLU A 28 1.48 -9.82 2.18
N GLU A 29 0.49 -9.45 2.99
CA GLU A 29 -0.43 -10.39 3.62
C GLU A 29 -1.32 -11.12 2.60
N LEU A 30 -1.85 -10.42 1.58
CA LEU A 30 -2.81 -11.00 0.63
C LEU A 30 -2.20 -11.82 -0.50
N THR A 31 -0.91 -11.63 -0.80
CA THR A 31 -0.23 -12.33 -1.90
C THR A 31 0.97 -13.15 -1.42
N GLY A 32 1.35 -13.08 -0.14
CA GLY A 32 2.54 -13.71 0.41
C GLY A 32 3.86 -13.14 -0.13
N MET A 33 3.82 -11.98 -0.80
CA MET A 33 5.02 -11.41 -1.40
C MET A 33 5.92 -10.73 -0.36
N LYS A 34 7.22 -10.65 -0.65
CA LYS A 34 8.17 -9.92 0.19
C LYS A 34 8.13 -8.42 -0.10
N LYS A 35 8.51 -7.62 0.90
CA LYS A 35 8.62 -6.16 0.81
C LYS A 35 9.29 -5.61 -0.43
N SER A 36 10.43 -6.19 -0.84
CA SER A 36 11.15 -5.74 -2.04
C SER A 36 10.26 -5.80 -3.28
N MET A 37 9.53 -6.90 -3.44
CA MET A 37 8.63 -7.13 -4.58
C MET A 37 7.47 -6.14 -4.63
N PHE A 38 7.00 -5.63 -3.49
CA PHE A 38 6.01 -4.55 -3.49
C PHE A 38 6.55 -3.30 -4.21
N TYR A 39 7.80 -2.92 -3.94
CA TYR A 39 8.40 -1.73 -4.55
C TYR A 39 8.69 -1.92 -6.04
N ASP A 40 9.04 -3.14 -6.44
CA ASP A 40 9.41 -3.44 -7.82
C ASP A 40 8.17 -3.71 -8.71
N CYS A 41 7.15 -4.37 -8.17
CA CYS A 41 6.02 -4.87 -8.96
C CYS A 41 4.70 -4.11 -8.75
N VAL A 42 4.46 -3.56 -7.56
CA VAL A 42 3.14 -2.97 -7.21
C VAL A 42 3.20 -1.45 -7.14
N ARG A 43 4.18 -0.90 -6.43
CA ARG A 43 4.34 0.55 -6.27
C ARG A 43 4.37 1.33 -7.60
N PRO A 44 5.02 0.86 -8.68
CA PRO A 44 5.04 1.58 -9.95
C PRO A 44 3.66 1.65 -10.64
N LEU A 45 2.76 0.73 -10.31
CA LEU A 45 1.40 0.66 -10.86
C LEU A 45 0.41 1.51 -10.04
N LEU A 46 0.78 1.88 -8.81
CA LEU A 46 -0.02 2.75 -7.96
C LEU A 46 0.12 4.22 -8.38
N LYS A 47 -0.96 4.99 -8.20
CA LYS A 47 -0.99 6.44 -8.42
C LYS A 47 -1.13 7.19 -7.08
N PRO A 48 -0.08 7.23 -6.25
CA PRO A 48 -0.17 7.84 -4.93
C PRO A 48 -0.44 9.34 -5.01
N LYS A 49 -1.33 9.83 -4.13
CA LYS A 49 -1.65 11.24 -3.98
C LYS A 49 -1.14 11.77 -2.64
N PRO A 50 -0.64 13.01 -2.60
CA PRO A 50 -0.29 13.65 -1.34
C PRO A 50 -1.54 13.97 -0.52
N ILE A 51 -1.50 13.69 0.78
CA ILE A 51 -2.52 14.15 1.75
C ILE A 51 -2.00 15.22 2.70
N ALA A 52 -0.67 15.32 2.81
CA ALA A 52 -0.01 16.29 3.66
C ALA A 52 1.15 16.90 2.89
N ARG A 53 1.38 18.20 3.12
CA ARG A 53 2.52 18.94 2.62
C ARG A 53 3.48 19.21 3.76
N ASN A 54 4.77 19.00 3.53
CA ASN A 54 5.79 19.45 4.45
C ASN A 54 5.98 20.96 4.27
N PHE A 55 5.59 21.77 5.27
CA PHE A 55 5.69 23.22 5.19
C PHE A 55 7.13 23.74 5.17
N ARG A 56 8.09 22.98 5.71
CA ARG A 56 9.52 23.36 5.70
C ARG A 56 10.15 23.17 4.32
N THR A 57 9.86 22.05 3.65
CA THR A 57 10.48 21.70 2.35
C THR A 57 9.57 21.96 1.16
N GLN A 58 8.31 22.34 1.39
CA GLN A 58 7.24 22.51 0.41
C GLN A 58 6.93 21.27 -0.45
N ARG A 59 7.48 20.11 -0.10
CA ARG A 59 7.28 18.82 -0.77
C ARG A 59 6.08 18.05 -0.21
N PRO A 60 5.49 17.12 -0.98
CA PRO A 60 4.61 16.07 -0.47
C PRO A 60 5.22 15.37 0.75
N GLY A 61 4.56 15.45 1.90
CA GLY A 61 5.03 14.86 3.16
C GLY A 61 4.48 13.45 3.40
N HIS A 62 3.28 13.16 2.89
CA HIS A 62 2.61 11.88 3.10
C HIS A 62 1.79 11.48 1.87
N LEU A 63 2.04 10.27 1.37
CA LEU A 63 1.42 9.73 0.16
C LEU A 63 0.44 8.63 0.52
N VAL A 64 -0.74 8.67 -0.10
CA VAL A 64 -1.78 7.65 0.05
C VAL A 64 -2.27 7.15 -1.30
N VAL A 65 -2.88 5.97 -1.28
CA VAL A 65 -3.54 5.32 -2.41
C VAL A 65 -4.91 4.83 -1.97
N LYS A 66 -5.87 4.73 -2.89
CA LYS A 66 -7.16 4.12 -2.57
C LYS A 66 -6.97 2.61 -2.39
N LYS A 67 -7.66 2.01 -1.42
CA LYS A 67 -7.68 0.56 -1.24
C LYS A 67 -8.16 -0.14 -2.52
N SER A 68 -9.18 0.39 -3.19
CA SER A 68 -9.70 -0.13 -4.45
C SER A 68 -8.64 -0.28 -5.55
N ASP A 69 -7.67 0.64 -5.61
CA ASP A 69 -6.61 0.60 -6.63
C ASP A 69 -5.62 -0.52 -6.30
N VAL A 70 -5.32 -0.72 -5.00
CA VAL A 70 -4.48 -1.82 -4.51
C VAL A 70 -5.16 -3.17 -4.75
N ASP A 71 -6.45 -3.29 -4.42
CA ASP A 71 -7.25 -4.50 -4.67
C ASP A 71 -7.26 -4.88 -6.15
N TRP A 72 -7.43 -3.89 -7.03
CA TRP A 72 -7.41 -4.11 -8.48
C TRP A 72 -6.07 -4.68 -8.94
N ILE A 73 -4.93 -4.15 -8.46
CA ILE A 73 -3.61 -4.67 -8.81
C ILE A 73 -3.45 -6.12 -8.31
N ILE A 74 -3.85 -6.40 -7.07
CA ILE A 74 -3.79 -7.77 -6.51
C ILE A 74 -4.63 -8.73 -7.36
N ALA A 75 -5.84 -8.32 -7.75
CA ALA A 75 -6.71 -9.12 -8.61
C ALA A 75 -6.04 -9.40 -9.97
N GLN A 76 -5.43 -8.38 -10.60
CA GLN A 76 -4.70 -8.55 -11.87
C GLN A 76 -3.50 -9.49 -11.75
N MET A 77 -2.78 -9.47 -10.61
CA MET A 77 -1.67 -10.39 -10.36
C MET A 77 -2.17 -11.83 -10.21
N LYS A 78 -3.28 -12.03 -9.48
CA LYS A 78 -3.89 -13.36 -9.28
C LYS A 78 -4.55 -13.91 -10.55
N SER A 79 -5.08 -13.06 -11.43
CA SER A 79 -5.65 -13.50 -12.71
C SER A 79 -4.59 -13.85 -13.74
N LYS A 80 -3.35 -13.38 -13.56
CA LYS A 80 -2.21 -13.66 -14.43
C LYS A 80 -1.29 -14.74 -13.86
N VAL A 81 -1.83 -15.70 -13.10
CA VAL A 81 -1.09 -16.94 -12.81
C VAL A 81 -0.78 -17.54 -14.19
N LEU A 82 0.48 -17.43 -14.58
CA LEU A 82 0.99 -17.89 -15.86
C LEU A 82 0.64 -19.37 -15.98
N GLU A 83 -0.20 -19.69 -16.97
CA GLU A 83 -0.30 -21.04 -17.52
C GLU A 83 1.03 -21.43 -18.18
#